data_AF-A0A235G2I8-F1
#
_entry.id   AF-A0A235G2I8-F1
#
_cell.length_a   1.000
_cell.length_b   1.000
_cell.length_c   1.000
_cell.angle_alpha   90.00
_cell.angle_beta   90.00
_cell.angle_gamma   90.00
#
_symmetry.space_group_name_H-M   'P 1'
#
loop_
_entity.id
_entity.type
_entity.pdbx_description
1 polymer ?
#
loop_
_entity_poly.entity_id
_entity_poly.type
_entity_poly.pdbx_seq_one_letter_code
_entity_poly.pdbx_strand_id
1 'polypeptide(L)'
;MLSTRSIRRSDDGAVTVEAAIGLASIIAVVVLCIGAVLAVSMQVRCVDAAREAARLTARGDRDNAITTARRIGPSDARISVQIVDGFAVAVVSADSALLPMVNISAEAVASVEPGVSG
;
A
#
# COMPACT_ATOMS: atom_id res chain seq x y z
N MET A 1 6.76 -2.17 -64.25
CA MET A 1 6.99 -3.46 -63.55
C MET A 1 7.81 -3.23 -62.26
N LEU A 2 7.30 -2.41 -61.31
CA LEU A 2 8.06 -2.01 -60.10
C LEU A 2 7.20 -1.87 -58.82
N SER A 3 5.93 -2.31 -58.84
CA SER A 3 4.98 -2.12 -57.74
C SER A 3 4.63 -3.43 -57.01
N THR A 4 5.65 -4.12 -56.49
CA THR A 4 5.43 -5.32 -55.63
C THR A 4 6.38 -5.38 -54.44
N ARG A 5 7.44 -4.56 -54.43
CA ARG A 5 8.41 -4.50 -53.31
C ARG A 5 7.91 -3.71 -52.10
N SER A 6 6.91 -2.84 -52.28
CA SER A 6 6.38 -1.97 -51.20
C SER A 6 5.47 -2.71 -50.22
N ILE A 7 4.68 -3.68 -50.68
CA ILE A 7 3.69 -4.38 -49.83
C ILE A 7 4.36 -5.33 -48.85
N ARG A 8 5.39 -6.07 -49.30
CA ARG A 8 6.08 -7.07 -48.47
C ARG A 8 6.88 -6.47 -47.30
N ARG A 9 7.37 -5.22 -47.44
CA ARG A 9 8.12 -4.51 -46.38
C ARG A 9 7.18 -3.90 -45.32
N SER A 10 5.93 -3.61 -45.67
CA SER A 10 4.91 -3.12 -44.73
C SER A 10 4.41 -4.24 -43.81
N ASP A 11 4.21 -5.46 -44.31
CA ASP A 11 3.76 -6.59 -43.47
C ASP A 11 4.85 -7.04 -42.47
N ASP A 12 6.11 -7.14 -42.88
CA ASP A 12 7.23 -7.50 -41.97
C ASP A 12 7.43 -6.46 -40.85
N GLY A 13 7.23 -5.18 -41.16
CA GLY A 13 7.25 -4.12 -40.16
C GLY A 13 6.02 -4.16 -39.24
N ALA A 14 4.84 -4.44 -39.80
CA ALA A 14 3.59 -4.52 -39.06
C ALA A 14 3.59 -5.64 -38.02
N VAL A 15 4.05 -6.85 -38.35
CA VAL A 15 4.12 -7.96 -37.38
C VAL A 15 5.09 -7.66 -36.22
N THR A 16 6.17 -6.94 -36.50
CA THR A 16 7.14 -6.52 -35.47
C THR A 16 6.53 -5.45 -34.56
N VAL A 17 5.78 -4.50 -35.13
CA VAL A 17 5.06 -3.47 -34.38
C VAL A 17 3.98 -4.09 -33.50
N GLU A 18 3.22 -5.05 -34.02
CA GLU A 18 2.19 -5.76 -33.27
C GLU A 18 2.79 -6.53 -32.08
N ALA A 19 3.89 -7.26 -32.31
CA ALA A 19 4.62 -7.94 -31.25
C ALA A 19 5.18 -6.95 -30.20
N ALA A 20 5.68 -5.80 -30.63
CA ALA A 20 6.20 -4.77 -29.73
C ALA A 20 5.08 -4.17 -28.86
N ILE A 21 3.91 -3.89 -29.43
CA ILE A 21 2.74 -3.39 -28.70
C ILE A 21 2.22 -4.46 -27.73
N GLY A 22 2.16 -5.72 -28.17
CA GLY A 22 1.80 -6.86 -27.32
C GLY A 22 2.73 -6.96 -26.11
N LEU A 23 4.05 -6.95 -26.32
CA LEU A 23 5.03 -6.97 -25.25
C LEU A 23 4.91 -5.75 -24.33
N ALA A 24 4.77 -4.54 -24.89
CA ALA A 24 4.59 -3.32 -24.11
C ALA A 24 3.33 -3.39 -23.21
N SER A 25 2.22 -3.93 -23.73
CA SER A 25 0.98 -4.10 -22.96
C SER A 25 1.16 -5.09 -21.81
N ILE A 26 1.85 -6.21 -22.04
CA ILE A 26 2.13 -7.21 -21.00
C ILE A 26 3.00 -6.60 -19.90
N ILE A 27 4.05 -5.86 -20.28
CA ILE A 27 4.93 -5.17 -19.32
C ILE A 27 4.12 -4.18 -18.49
N ALA A 28 3.26 -3.38 -19.12
CA ALA A 28 2.41 -2.43 -18.40
C ALA A 28 1.48 -3.13 -17.38
N VAL A 29 0.84 -4.25 -17.77
CA VAL A 29 0.00 -5.05 -16.87
C VAL A 29 0.82 -5.63 -15.71
N VAL A 30 2.01 -6.17 -15.97
CA VAL A 30 2.89 -6.72 -14.92
C VAL A 30 3.29 -5.63 -13.91
N VAL A 31 3.67 -4.44 -14.39
CA VAL A 31 4.01 -3.29 -13.54
C VAL A 31 2.81 -2.89 -12.68
N LEU A 32 1.60 -2.85 -13.26
CA LEU A 32 0.37 -2.56 -12.51
C LEU A 32 0.08 -3.63 -11.44
N CYS A 33 0.23 -4.91 -11.76
CA CYS A 33 0.05 -6.01 -10.80
C CYS A 33 1.04 -5.91 -9.63
N ILE A 34 2.31 -5.63 -9.91
CA ILE A 34 3.34 -5.43 -8.87
C ILE A 34 2.97 -4.23 -7.99
N GLY A 35 2.57 -3.10 -8.61
CA GLY A 35 2.12 -1.93 -7.88
C GLY A 35 0.93 -2.22 -6.96
N ALA A 36 -0.05 -2.99 -7.43
CA ALA A 36 -1.20 -3.40 -6.63
C ALA A 36 -0.79 -4.29 -5.44
N VAL A 37 0.07 -5.28 -5.64
CA VAL A 37 0.57 -6.15 -4.56
C VAL A 37 1.32 -5.34 -3.51
N LEU A 38 2.14 -4.37 -3.93
CA LEU A 38 2.88 -3.51 -3.00
C LEU A 38 1.95 -2.58 -2.22
N ALA A 39 0.92 -2.02 -2.88
CA ALA A 39 -0.10 -1.22 -2.21
C ALA A 39 -0.89 -2.02 -1.16
N VAL A 40 -1.33 -3.24 -1.50
CA VAL A 40 -2.02 -4.14 -0.55
C VAL A 40 -1.10 -4.51 0.60
N SER A 41 0.17 -4.82 0.32
CA SER A 41 1.15 -5.13 1.36
C SER A 41 1.33 -3.95 2.34
N MET A 42 1.35 -2.72 1.84
CA MET A 42 1.41 -1.51 2.65
C MET A 42 0.14 -1.32 3.51
N GLN A 43 -1.04 -1.55 2.92
CA GLN A 43 -2.31 -1.52 3.66
C GLN A 43 -2.32 -2.53 4.81
N VAL A 44 -1.90 -3.79 4.56
CA VAL A 44 -1.83 -4.84 5.60
C VAL A 44 -0.90 -4.41 6.74
N ARG A 45 0.28 -3.87 6.41
CA ARG A 45 1.22 -3.35 7.42
C ARG A 45 0.64 -2.21 8.25
N CYS A 46 -0.13 -1.31 7.64
CA CYS A 46 -0.82 -0.24 8.38
C CYS A 46 -1.89 -0.83 9.33
N VAL A 47 -2.67 -1.80 8.86
CA VAL A 47 -3.70 -2.47 9.68
C VAL A 47 -3.08 -3.21 10.87
N ASP A 48 -2.01 -3.97 10.64
CA ASP A 48 -1.31 -4.70 11.70
C ASP A 48 -0.69 -3.75 12.73
N ALA A 49 -0.07 -2.66 12.27
CA ALA A 49 0.49 -1.63 13.14
C ALA A 49 -0.59 -0.93 13.98
N ALA A 50 -1.72 -0.55 13.37
CA ALA A 50 -2.84 0.06 14.07
C ALA A 50 -3.42 -0.89 15.12
N ARG A 51 -3.62 -2.17 14.76
CA ARG A 51 -4.17 -3.18 15.66
C ARG A 51 -3.30 -3.39 16.90
N GLU A 52 -1.99 -3.44 16.73
CA GLU A 52 -1.06 -3.62 17.85
C GLU A 52 -0.97 -2.36 18.72
N ALA A 53 -0.95 -1.17 18.11
CA ALA A 53 -1.00 0.09 18.85
C ALA A 53 -2.30 0.23 19.68
N ALA A 54 -3.45 -0.15 19.12
CA ALA A 54 -4.72 -0.12 19.83
C ALA A 54 -4.70 -1.06 21.04
N ARG A 55 -4.18 -2.29 20.87
CA ARG A 55 -4.06 -3.27 21.98
C ARG A 55 -3.13 -2.80 23.09
N LEU A 56 -1.96 -2.24 22.75
CA LEU A 56 -1.02 -1.72 23.74
C LEU A 56 -1.57 -0.48 24.45
N THR A 57 -2.21 0.42 23.71
CA THR A 57 -2.87 1.61 24.29
C THR A 57 -4.02 1.21 25.21
N ALA A 58 -4.81 0.18 24.86
CA ALA A 58 -5.88 -0.36 25.70
C ALA A 58 -5.38 -0.92 27.04
N ARG A 59 -4.12 -1.32 27.11
CA ARG A 59 -3.42 -1.77 28.33
C ARG A 59 -2.75 -0.64 29.11
N GLY A 60 -2.87 0.60 28.65
CA GLY A 60 -2.18 1.75 29.23
C GLY A 60 -0.72 1.92 28.81
N ASP A 61 -0.22 1.10 27.87
CA ASP A 61 1.18 1.12 27.42
C ASP A 61 1.37 1.91 26.12
N ARG A 62 1.18 3.23 26.22
CA ARG A 62 1.16 4.13 25.07
C ARG A 62 2.54 4.31 24.42
N ASP A 63 3.60 4.32 25.22
CA ASP A 63 4.97 4.49 24.71
C ASP A 63 5.41 3.28 23.88
N ASN A 64 5.11 2.06 24.35
CA ASN A 64 5.38 0.86 23.56
C ASN A 64 4.43 0.72 22.36
N ALA A 65 3.20 1.27 22.44
CA ALA A 65 2.28 1.29 21.30
C ALA A 65 2.88 2.01 20.08
N ILE A 66 3.45 3.21 20.28
CA ILE A 66 4.02 4.02 19.19
C ILE A 66 5.29 3.36 18.64
N THR A 67 6.18 2.89 19.51
CA THR A 67 7.45 2.26 19.08
C THR A 67 7.21 0.94 18.34
N THR A 68 6.25 0.13 18.80
CA THR A 68 5.88 -1.13 18.16
C THR A 68 5.19 -0.91 16.82
N ALA A 69 4.23 0.03 16.75
CA ALA A 69 3.57 0.37 15.48
C ALA A 69 4.56 0.92 14.45
N ARG A 70 5.57 1.69 14.86
CA ARG A 70 6.64 2.17 13.95
C ARG A 70 7.52 1.03 13.43
N ARG A 71 7.72 -0.03 14.22
CA ARG A 71 8.50 -1.20 13.82
C ARG A 71 7.75 -2.10 12.82
N ILE A 72 6.42 -2.19 12.95
CA ILE A 72 5.56 -2.99 12.08
C ILE A 72 5.21 -2.21 10.80
N GLY A 73 4.81 -0.95 10.97
CA GLY A 73 4.29 -0.08 9.92
C GLY A 73 5.36 0.42 8.94
N PRO A 74 4.93 1.09 7.87
CA PRO A 74 5.83 1.71 6.88
C PRO A 74 6.82 2.72 7.51
N SER A 75 7.97 2.92 6.87
CA SER A 75 9.09 3.72 7.40
C SER A 75 8.74 5.17 7.71
N ASP A 76 7.82 5.74 6.93
CA ASP A 76 7.33 7.12 6.96
C ASP A 76 5.95 7.24 7.63
N ALA A 77 5.51 6.18 8.34
CA ALA A 77 4.18 6.15 8.91
C ALA A 77 3.97 7.21 10.00
N ARG A 78 2.86 7.94 9.88
CA ARG A 78 2.28 8.80 10.90
C ARG A 78 1.34 7.95 11.75
N ILE A 79 1.60 7.94 13.05
CA ILE A 79 0.89 7.10 14.03
C ILE A 79 0.22 8.03 15.04
N SER A 80 -1.08 7.87 15.22
CA SER A 80 -1.88 8.52 16.25
C SER A 80 -2.56 7.46 17.09
N VAL A 81 -2.57 7.66 18.41
CA VAL A 81 -3.29 6.81 19.35
C VAL A 81 -4.10 7.70 20.29
N GLN A 82 -5.29 7.30 20.69
CA GLN A 82 -6.13 8.06 21.61
C GLN A 82 -7.07 7.12 22.35
N ILE A 83 -7.53 7.52 23.53
CA ILE A 83 -8.59 6.82 24.24
C ILE A 83 -9.84 7.69 24.14
N VAL A 84 -10.94 7.10 23.67
CA VAL A 84 -12.23 7.76 23.49
C VAL A 84 -13.30 6.81 24.04
N ASP A 85 -14.09 7.28 25.00
CA ASP A 85 -15.24 6.53 25.56
C ASP A 85 -14.92 5.09 26.00
N GLY A 86 -13.73 4.88 26.59
CA GLY A 86 -13.28 3.55 27.03
C GLY A 86 -12.72 2.65 25.91
N PHE A 87 -12.46 3.21 24.73
CA PHE A 87 -11.82 2.52 23.63
C PHE A 87 -10.50 3.18 23.26
N ALA A 88 -9.45 2.38 23.10
CA ALA A 88 -8.20 2.80 22.48
C ALA A 88 -8.36 2.76 20.95
N VAL A 89 -8.26 3.92 20.31
CA VAL A 89 -8.30 4.11 18.86
C VAL A 89 -6.89 4.41 18.38
N ALA A 90 -6.40 3.65 17.41
CA ALA A 90 -5.11 3.83 16.78
C ALA A 90 -5.27 4.02 15.27
N VAL A 91 -4.66 5.07 14.73
CA VAL A 91 -4.65 5.39 13.31
C VAL A 91 -3.21 5.40 12.81
N VAL A 92 -2.93 4.65 11.75
CA VAL A 92 -1.63 4.59 11.07
C VAL A 92 -1.83 4.99 9.62
N SER A 93 -1.08 5.99 9.16
CA SER A 93 -1.13 6.46 7.78
C SER A 93 0.27 6.60 7.19
N ALA A 94 0.43 6.32 5.92
CA ALA A 94 1.71 6.41 5.22
C ALA A 94 1.50 6.78 3.74
N ASP A 95 2.50 7.41 3.13
CA ASP A 95 2.40 7.89 1.75
C ASP A 95 2.98 6.85 0.79
N SER A 96 2.23 6.51 -0.27
CA SER A 96 2.70 5.51 -1.23
C SER A 96 3.83 6.07 -2.09
N ALA A 97 5.02 5.46 -2.01
CA ALA A 97 6.16 5.83 -2.84
C ALA A 97 5.95 5.56 -4.34
N LEU A 98 5.07 4.60 -4.68
CA LEU A 98 4.78 4.21 -6.07
C LEU A 98 3.67 5.03 -6.71
N LEU A 99 2.77 5.58 -5.90
CA LEU A 99 1.63 6.35 -6.34
C LEU A 99 1.67 7.70 -5.61
N PRO A 100 2.49 8.66 -6.10
CA PRO A 100 2.50 9.99 -5.53
C PRO A 100 1.07 10.54 -5.51
N MET A 101 0.64 11.07 -4.37
CA MET A 101 -0.74 11.49 -4.02
C MET A 101 -1.66 10.43 -3.38
N VAL A 102 -1.26 9.16 -3.27
CA VAL A 102 -2.07 8.14 -2.57
C VAL A 102 -1.59 7.98 -1.13
N ASN A 103 -2.45 8.38 -0.19
CA ASN A 103 -2.26 8.11 1.24
C ASN A 103 -2.96 6.80 1.62
N ILE A 104 -2.22 5.90 2.26
CA ILE A 104 -2.73 4.62 2.76
C ILE A 104 -2.90 4.76 4.27
N SER A 105 -4.14 4.64 4.76
CA SER A 105 -4.47 4.73 6.18
C SER A 105 -5.23 3.51 6.68
N ALA A 106 -4.98 3.14 7.94
CA ALA A 106 -5.73 2.12 8.66
C ALA A 106 -6.05 2.60 10.07
N GLU A 107 -7.23 2.24 10.55
CA GLU A 107 -7.69 2.50 11.91
C GLU A 107 -8.01 1.16 12.60
N ALA A 108 -7.67 1.06 13.87
CA ALA A 108 -8.03 -0.06 14.71
C ALA A 108 -8.49 0.43 16.10
N VAL A 109 -9.42 -0.32 16.68
CA VAL A 109 -10.05 0.02 17.96
C VAL A 109 -9.98 -1.19 18.90
N ALA A 110 -9.70 -0.95 20.18
CA ALA A 110 -9.70 -1.97 21.23
C ALA A 110 -10.35 -1.43 22.52
N SER A 111 -11.13 -2.24 23.23
CA SER A 111 -11.67 -1.87 24.54
C SER A 111 -10.56 -1.74 25.57
N VAL A 112 -10.57 -0.66 26.34
CA VAL A 112 -9.60 -0.41 27.42
C VAL A 112 -9.84 -1.39 28.58
N GLU A 113 -8.77 -1.91 29.17
CA GLU A 113 -8.85 -2.79 30.32
C GLU A 113 -9.36 -2.04 31.57
N PRO A 114 -10.23 -2.65 32.38
CA PRO A 114 -10.73 -2.00 33.60
C PRO A 114 -9.58 -1.71 34.57
N GLY A 115 -9.38 -0.43 34.90
CA GLY A 115 -8.30 0.05 35.76
C GLY A 115 -7.31 0.99 35.07
N VAL A 116 -7.28 1.02 33.73
CA VAL A 116 -6.57 2.05 32.95
C VAL A 116 -7.47 3.29 32.90
N SER A 117 -7.31 4.18 33.87
CA SER A 117 -7.92 5.50 33.85
C SER A 117 -6.90 6.48 33.25
N GLY A 118 -7.31 7.22 32.21
CA GLY A 118 -6.53 8.33 31.65
C GLY A 118 -6.41 9.49 32.62
#